data_AF-D4GVY8-F1
#
_entry.id   AF-D4GVY8-F1
#
_cell.length_a   1.000
_cell.length_b   1.000
_cell.length_c   1.000
_cell.angle_alpha   90.00
_cell.angle_beta   90.00
_cell.angle_gamma   90.00
#
_symmetry.space_group_name_H-M   'P 1'
#
loop_
_entity.id
_entity.type
_entity.pdbx_description
1 polymer ?
#
loop_
_entity_poly.entity_id
_entity_poly.type
_entity_poly.pdbx_seq_one_letter_code
_entity_poly.pdbx_strand_id
1 'polypeptide(L)'
;MTGSGWKDSVNIPESTTKATLYCSEDDKEEWDQEVEEQGYRSRSAYLYELIQEARAYREQGFLAHHESEERIEELKQEIEHLENRLENQEQQSSGRTKVDDVDFLEKFLEETYKPLDQILREIVESGALDDLIRKRVEDQLYFLAQQDRVEFERGHGWKLKNKGDW
;
A
#
# COMPACT_ATOMS: atom_id res chain seq x y z
N MET A 1 40.21 23.55 -44.74
CA MET A 1 40.13 24.94 -44.23
C MET A 1 38.70 25.42 -44.36
N THR A 2 37.93 25.38 -43.28
CA THR A 2 36.64 26.08 -43.15
C THR A 2 36.50 26.48 -41.68
N GLY A 3 37.34 27.42 -41.26
CA GLY A 3 37.28 28.04 -39.95
C GLY A 3 35.96 28.80 -39.82
N SER A 4 35.14 28.38 -38.87
CA SER A 4 33.83 28.93 -38.56
C SER A 4 33.95 30.38 -38.09
N GLY A 5 33.82 31.34 -39.02
CA GLY A 5 33.87 32.78 -38.73
C GLY A 5 32.80 33.30 -37.75
N TRP A 6 31.86 32.45 -37.32
CA TRP A 6 30.89 32.80 -36.27
C TRP A 6 31.48 32.73 -34.85
N LYS A 7 32.56 31.94 -34.62
CA LYS A 7 33.19 31.81 -33.30
C LYS A 7 33.91 33.09 -32.89
N ASP A 8 34.61 33.72 -33.83
CA ASP A 8 35.33 34.98 -33.61
C ASP A 8 34.37 36.16 -33.37
N SER A 9 33.15 36.10 -33.91
CA SER A 9 32.14 37.15 -33.73
C SER A 9 31.40 37.13 -32.39
N VAL A 10 31.45 36.02 -31.63
CA VAL A 10 30.61 35.84 -30.42
C VAL A 10 31.44 35.52 -29.16
N ASN A 11 32.78 35.54 -29.25
CA ASN A 11 33.70 35.29 -28.11
C ASN A 11 33.35 34.00 -27.33
N ILE A 12 33.09 32.92 -28.06
CA ILE A 12 32.73 31.62 -27.51
C ILE A 12 34.01 30.75 -27.41
N PRO A 13 34.21 29.98 -26.33
CA PRO A 13 35.38 29.10 -26.16
C PRO A 13 35.61 28.18 -27.37
N GLU A 14 36.88 27.92 -27.70
CA GLU A 14 37.23 27.09 -28.86
C GLU A 14 36.64 25.68 -28.78
N SER A 15 36.44 25.16 -27.56
CA SER A 15 35.84 23.86 -27.25
C SER A 15 34.34 23.77 -27.55
N THR A 16 33.66 24.89 -27.81
CA THR A 16 32.23 24.88 -28.12
C THR A 16 31.99 24.42 -29.55
N THR A 17 31.01 23.54 -29.73
CA THR A 17 30.58 23.03 -31.04
C THR A 17 29.13 23.43 -31.30
N LYS A 18 28.79 23.72 -32.55
CA LYS A 18 27.42 24.03 -32.96
C LYS A 18 26.64 22.74 -33.21
N ALA A 19 25.51 22.59 -32.53
CA ALA A 19 24.48 21.62 -32.88
C ALA A 19 23.33 22.34 -33.58
N THR A 20 22.74 21.71 -34.59
CA THR A 20 21.51 22.20 -35.24
C THR A 20 20.37 21.30 -34.82
N LEU A 21 19.28 21.90 -34.33
CA LEU A 21 18.06 21.21 -33.94
C LEU A 21 16.92 21.63 -34.88
N TYR A 22 16.04 20.70 -35.17
CA TYR A 22 14.80 20.94 -35.91
C TYR A 22 13.65 20.81 -34.93
N CYS A 23 12.77 21.82 -34.90
CA CYS A 23 11.62 21.95 -34.00
C CYS A 23 10.47 22.62 -34.76
N SER A 24 9.27 22.62 -34.17
CA SER A 24 8.16 23.40 -34.75
C SER A 24 8.40 24.90 -34.56
N GLU A 25 7.65 25.72 -35.30
CA GLU A 25 7.71 27.17 -35.12
C GLU A 25 7.15 27.58 -33.75
N ASP A 26 6.08 26.93 -33.30
CA ASP A 26 5.45 27.15 -31.99
C ASP A 26 6.43 26.89 -30.83
N ASP A 27 7.12 25.73 -30.83
CA ASP A 27 8.10 25.40 -29.78
C ASP A 27 9.22 26.44 -29.71
N LYS A 28 9.64 26.94 -30.86
CA LYS A 28 10.73 27.91 -30.95
C LYS A 28 10.31 29.26 -30.37
N GLU A 29 9.07 29.70 -30.64
CA GLU A 29 8.50 30.92 -30.07
C GLU A 29 8.31 30.81 -28.56
N GLU A 30 7.83 29.66 -28.09
CA GLU A 30 7.70 29.37 -26.65
C GLU A 30 9.06 29.48 -25.94
N TRP A 31 10.10 28.85 -26.47
CA TRP A 31 11.44 28.96 -25.89
C TRP A 31 12.00 30.38 -25.91
N ASP A 32 11.65 31.19 -26.91
CA ASP A 32 12.05 32.60 -26.94
C ASP A 32 11.36 33.40 -25.83
N GLN A 33 10.08 33.16 -25.62
CA GLN A 33 9.32 33.78 -24.54
C GLN A 33 9.88 33.37 -23.17
N GLU A 34 10.13 32.07 -22.96
CA GLU A 34 10.70 31.55 -21.71
C GLU A 34 12.09 32.13 -21.42
N VAL A 35 12.92 32.32 -22.45
CA VAL A 35 14.24 32.97 -22.33
C VAL A 35 14.10 34.39 -21.80
N GLU A 36 13.14 35.17 -22.31
CA GLU A 36 12.89 36.53 -21.86
C GLU A 36 12.32 36.56 -20.44
N GLU A 37 11.34 35.71 -20.15
CA GLU A 37 10.68 35.62 -18.84
C GLU A 37 11.65 35.20 -17.73
N GLN A 38 12.50 34.22 -18.01
CA GLN A 38 13.44 33.65 -17.04
C GLN A 38 14.81 34.37 -17.06
N GLY A 39 14.99 35.38 -17.92
CA GLY A 39 16.17 36.24 -17.95
C GLY A 39 17.44 35.58 -18.50
N TYR A 40 17.30 34.58 -19.38
CA TYR A 40 18.43 33.93 -20.02
C TYR A 40 19.08 34.85 -21.06
N ARG A 41 20.40 34.73 -21.20
CA ARG A 41 21.16 35.54 -22.18
C ARG A 41 20.96 35.09 -23.62
N SER A 42 20.53 33.86 -23.84
CA SER A 42 20.24 33.30 -25.17
C SER A 42 19.45 32.00 -25.07
N ARG A 43 18.71 31.69 -26.13
CA ARG A 43 18.01 30.40 -26.30
C ARG A 43 18.94 29.20 -26.22
N SER A 44 20.17 29.32 -26.72
CA SER A 44 21.15 28.23 -26.61
C SER A 44 21.56 27.94 -25.17
N ALA A 45 21.63 28.96 -24.31
CA ALA A 45 21.94 28.76 -22.89
C ALA A 45 20.76 28.08 -22.17
N TYR A 46 19.55 28.59 -22.42
CA TYR A 46 18.31 28.01 -21.89
C TYR A 46 18.14 26.53 -22.25
N LEU A 47 18.20 26.20 -23.55
CA LEU A 47 18.07 24.82 -24.01
C LEU A 47 19.19 23.91 -23.50
N TYR A 48 20.41 24.43 -23.34
CA TYR A 48 21.51 23.64 -22.80
C TYR A 48 21.27 23.28 -21.33
N GLU A 49 20.75 24.21 -20.54
CA GLU A 49 20.39 23.99 -19.14
C GLU A 49 19.29 22.94 -19.01
N LEU A 50 18.19 23.09 -19.75
CA LEU A 50 17.12 22.08 -19.80
C LEU A 50 17.64 20.68 -20.16
N ILE A 51 18.60 20.58 -21.08
CA ILE A 51 19.21 19.29 -21.43
C ILE A 51 20.02 18.72 -20.24
N GLN A 52 20.75 19.55 -19.50
CA GLN A 52 21.49 19.09 -18.32
C GLN A 52 20.55 18.73 -17.18
N GLU A 53 19.49 19.49 -16.95
CA GLU A 53 18.46 19.17 -15.96
C GLU A 53 17.79 17.85 -16.29
N ALA A 54 17.38 17.64 -17.54
CA ALA A 54 16.80 16.37 -17.97
C ALA A 54 17.79 15.19 -17.84
N ARG A 55 19.09 15.43 -18.00
CA ARG A 55 20.13 14.40 -17.73
C ARG A 55 20.25 14.11 -16.24
N ALA A 56 20.35 15.15 -15.42
CA ALA A 56 20.41 15.04 -13.97
C ALA A 56 19.14 14.35 -13.42
N TYR A 57 17.96 14.67 -13.93
CA TYR A 57 16.71 14.01 -13.57
C TYR A 57 16.68 12.55 -14.00
N ARG A 58 17.26 12.18 -15.15
CA ARG A 58 17.38 10.76 -15.52
C ARG A 58 18.34 10.01 -14.63
N GLU A 59 19.47 10.61 -14.25
CA GLU A 59 20.45 10.00 -13.35
C GLU A 59 19.89 9.88 -11.92
N GLN A 60 19.36 10.97 -11.37
CA GLN A 60 18.77 11.02 -10.03
C GLN A 60 17.43 10.29 -9.97
N GLY A 61 16.60 10.36 -11.01
CA GLY A 61 15.34 9.62 -11.11
C GLY A 61 15.56 8.12 -11.24
N PHE A 62 16.63 7.69 -11.92
CA PHE A 62 17.05 6.29 -11.93
C PHE A 62 17.55 5.83 -10.55
N LEU A 63 18.35 6.66 -9.86
CA LEU A 63 18.82 6.38 -8.49
C LEU A 63 17.66 6.38 -7.47
N ALA A 64 16.76 7.36 -7.55
CA ALA A 64 15.58 7.45 -6.69
C ALA A 64 14.58 6.34 -6.96
N HIS A 65 14.44 5.88 -8.21
CA HIS A 65 13.62 4.71 -8.53
C HIS A 65 14.21 3.45 -7.90
N HIS A 66 15.53 3.25 -8.00
CA HIS A 66 16.20 2.09 -7.41
C HIS A 66 16.13 2.09 -5.87
N GLU A 67 16.38 3.23 -5.21
CA GLU A 67 16.21 3.37 -3.76
C GLU A 67 14.74 3.16 -3.34
N SER A 68 13.79 3.62 -4.15
CA SER A 68 12.36 3.40 -3.89
C SER A 68 11.96 1.93 -4.07
N GLU A 69 12.51 1.22 -5.06
CA GLU A 69 12.25 -0.20 -5.30
C GLU A 69 12.83 -1.07 -4.17
N GLU A 70 14.07 -0.80 -3.75
CA GLU A 70 14.66 -1.46 -2.58
C GLU A 70 13.83 -1.22 -1.33
N ARG A 71 13.41 0.03 -1.09
CA ARG A 71 12.58 0.36 0.08
C ARG A 71 11.20 -0.28 0.02
N ILE A 72 10.59 -0.37 -1.16
CA ILE A 72 9.31 -1.05 -1.36
C ILE A 72 9.46 -2.55 -1.06
N GLU A 73 10.55 -3.17 -1.50
CA GLU A 73 10.80 -4.59 -1.26
C GLU A 73 11.05 -4.87 0.22
N GLU A 74 11.83 -4.02 0.91
CA GLU A 74 11.99 -4.07 2.36
C GLU A 74 10.64 -3.96 3.09
N LEU A 75 9.80 -2.99 2.70
CA LEU A 75 8.49 -2.80 3.31
C LEU A 75 7.56 -3.99 3.05
N LYS A 76 7.60 -4.60 1.87
CA LYS A 76 6.84 -5.83 1.58
C LYS A 76 7.29 -6.99 2.46
N GLN A 77 8.60 -7.19 2.63
CA GLN A 77 9.15 -8.21 3.52
C GLN A 77 8.76 -7.94 4.98
N GLU A 78 8.75 -6.68 5.40
CA GLU A 78 8.30 -6.29 6.74
C GLU A 78 6.81 -6.55 6.94
N ILE A 79 5.96 -6.23 5.94
CA ILE A 79 4.53 -6.58 5.95
C ILE A 79 4.35 -8.09 6.06
N GLU A 80 5.00 -8.88 5.20
CA GLU A 80 4.91 -10.35 5.25
C GLU A 80 5.36 -10.89 6.61
N HIS A 81 6.43 -10.34 7.19
CA HIS A 81 6.89 -10.71 8.52
C HIS A 81 5.88 -10.35 9.61
N LEU A 82 5.26 -9.17 9.54
CA LEU A 82 4.25 -8.72 10.49
C LEU A 82 2.95 -9.51 10.37
N GLU A 83 2.51 -9.83 9.15
CA GLU A 83 1.36 -10.70 8.88
C GLU A 83 1.59 -12.10 9.42
N ASN A 84 2.76 -12.70 9.16
CA ASN A 84 3.14 -13.99 9.75
C ASN A 84 3.18 -13.93 11.29
N ARG A 85 3.61 -12.81 11.87
CA ARG A 85 3.60 -12.64 13.34
C ARG A 85 2.19 -12.51 13.88
N LEU A 86 1.31 -11.77 13.21
CA LEU A 86 -0.10 -11.67 13.57
C LEU A 86 -0.79 -13.02 13.44
N GLU A 87 -0.55 -13.77 12.37
CA GLU A 87 -1.09 -15.11 12.20
C GLU A 87 -0.56 -16.07 13.28
N ASN A 88 0.74 -16.02 13.60
CA ASN A 88 1.30 -16.81 14.70
C ASN A 88 0.74 -16.39 16.06
N GLN A 89 0.49 -15.09 16.30
CA GLN A 89 -0.15 -14.60 17.51
C GLN A 89 -1.64 -14.95 17.58
N GLU A 90 -2.35 -14.96 16.45
CA GLU A 90 -3.71 -15.49 16.34
C GLU A 90 -3.74 -17.00 16.55
N GLN A 91 -2.76 -17.74 16.05
CA GLN A 91 -2.65 -19.18 16.27
C GLN A 91 -2.26 -19.50 17.72
N GLN A 92 -1.37 -18.71 18.33
CA GLN A 92 -0.98 -18.83 19.74
C GLN A 92 -2.09 -18.34 20.70
N SER A 93 -2.88 -17.34 20.34
CA SER A 93 -4.04 -16.90 21.13
C SER A 93 -5.27 -17.79 20.88
N SER A 94 -5.39 -18.40 19.68
CA SER A 94 -6.29 -19.54 19.43
C SER A 94 -5.77 -20.84 20.06
N GLY A 95 -4.59 -20.78 20.69
CA GLY A 95 -4.14 -21.67 21.73
C GLY A 95 -5.05 -21.62 22.95
N ARG A 96 -6.25 -22.16 22.78
CA ARG A 96 -6.96 -22.98 23.76
C ARG A 96 -7.65 -22.32 24.95
N THR A 97 -8.12 -21.08 24.87
CA THR A 97 -9.26 -20.72 25.74
C THR A 97 -10.49 -21.42 25.19
N LYS A 98 -10.68 -22.67 25.59
CA LYS A 98 -11.94 -23.38 25.39
C LYS A 98 -12.89 -23.00 26.52
N VAL A 99 -14.19 -23.18 26.33
CA VAL A 99 -15.18 -22.92 27.38
C VAL A 99 -14.90 -23.77 28.65
N ASP A 100 -14.16 -24.87 28.52
CA ASP A 100 -13.70 -25.74 29.60
C ASP A 100 -12.28 -25.41 30.15
N ASP A 101 -11.68 -24.28 29.76
CA ASP A 101 -10.38 -23.84 30.28
C ASP A 101 -10.50 -23.37 31.74
N VAL A 102 -9.62 -23.87 32.61
CA VAL A 102 -9.64 -23.58 34.05
C VAL A 102 -9.35 -22.10 34.30
N ASP A 103 -8.38 -21.54 33.57
CA ASP A 103 -8.00 -20.12 33.68
C ASP A 103 -9.12 -19.19 33.20
N PHE A 104 -10.01 -19.69 32.32
CA PHE A 104 -11.20 -18.97 31.89
C PHE A 104 -12.29 -18.99 32.98
N LEU A 105 -12.57 -20.18 33.54
CA LEU A 105 -13.61 -20.35 34.56
C LEU A 105 -13.26 -19.62 35.86
N GLU A 106 -11.98 -19.60 36.26
CA GLU A 106 -11.52 -18.90 37.47
C GLU A 106 -11.81 -17.39 37.45
N LYS A 107 -11.89 -16.76 36.27
CA LYS A 107 -12.22 -15.32 36.14
C LYS A 107 -13.64 -14.98 36.57
N PHE A 108 -14.55 -15.95 36.59
CA PHE A 108 -15.96 -15.79 36.96
C PHE A 108 -16.28 -16.36 38.34
N LEU A 109 -15.28 -16.96 39.00
CA LEU A 109 -15.39 -17.48 40.35
C LEU A 109 -14.93 -16.41 41.36
N GLU A 110 -15.62 -16.34 42.49
CA GLU A 110 -15.28 -15.46 43.61
C GLU A 110 -14.98 -16.31 44.86
N GLU A 111 -14.52 -15.68 45.94
CA GLU A 111 -14.29 -16.37 47.23
C GLU A 111 -15.59 -16.89 47.89
N THR A 112 -16.75 -16.58 47.33
CA THR A 112 -18.06 -17.01 47.82
C THR A 112 -18.72 -18.01 46.86
N TYR A 113 -19.53 -18.92 47.42
CA TYR A 113 -20.23 -19.93 46.62
C TYR A 113 -21.24 -19.27 45.67
N LYS A 114 -21.07 -19.51 44.37
CA LYS A 114 -22.03 -19.13 43.32
C LYS A 114 -22.70 -20.37 42.72
N PRO A 115 -24.00 -20.32 42.43
CA PRO A 115 -24.66 -21.39 41.70
C PRO A 115 -24.27 -21.34 40.20
N LEU A 116 -24.27 -22.52 39.55
CA LEU A 116 -23.77 -22.67 38.17
C LEU A 116 -24.51 -21.80 37.16
N ASP A 117 -25.82 -21.62 37.33
CA ASP A 117 -26.66 -20.78 36.47
C ASP A 117 -26.26 -19.30 36.51
N GLN A 118 -25.78 -18.82 37.66
CA GLN A 118 -25.25 -17.46 37.79
C GLN A 118 -23.93 -17.31 37.03
N ILE A 119 -23.02 -18.27 37.17
CA ILE A 119 -21.72 -18.27 36.46
C ILE A 119 -21.94 -18.29 34.94
N LEU A 120 -22.83 -19.16 34.46
CA LEU A 120 -23.16 -19.24 33.04
C LEU A 120 -23.75 -17.93 32.50
N ARG A 121 -24.56 -17.24 33.30
CA ARG A 121 -25.14 -15.95 32.92
C ARG A 121 -24.08 -14.85 32.83
N GLU A 122 -23.20 -14.76 33.83
CA GLU A 122 -22.08 -13.81 33.84
C GLU A 122 -21.15 -14.03 32.62
N ILE A 123 -20.90 -15.28 32.24
CA ILE A 123 -20.14 -15.61 31.03
C ILE A 123 -20.81 -15.09 29.76
N VAL A 124 -22.13 -15.29 29.61
CA VAL A 124 -22.87 -14.81 28.44
C VAL A 124 -22.95 -13.28 28.43
N GLU A 125 -23.23 -12.65 29.57
CA GLU A 125 -23.32 -11.18 29.70
C GLU A 125 -21.97 -10.49 29.46
N SER A 126 -20.85 -11.14 29.76
CA SER A 126 -19.52 -10.60 29.51
C SER A 126 -19.14 -10.53 28.02
N GLY A 127 -19.89 -11.19 27.13
CA GLY A 127 -19.55 -11.30 25.71
C GLY A 127 -18.35 -12.22 25.42
N ALA A 128 -17.68 -12.77 26.45
CA ALA A 128 -16.53 -13.64 26.27
C ALA A 128 -16.89 -14.93 25.52
N LEU A 129 -18.11 -15.44 25.71
CA LEU A 129 -18.61 -16.57 24.93
C LEU A 129 -18.79 -16.21 23.46
N ASP A 130 -19.32 -15.02 23.16
CA ASP A 130 -19.53 -14.55 21.80
C ASP A 130 -18.19 -14.45 21.05
N ASP A 131 -17.17 -13.86 21.65
CA ASP A 131 -15.84 -13.73 21.03
C ASP A 131 -15.19 -15.10 20.77
N LEU A 132 -15.38 -16.05 21.69
CA LEU A 132 -14.83 -17.40 21.59
C LEU A 132 -15.48 -18.21 20.47
N ILE A 133 -16.78 -18.05 20.25
CA ILE A 133 -17.51 -18.85 19.26
C ILE A 133 -17.72 -18.14 17.92
N ARG A 134 -17.62 -16.80 17.85
CA ARG A 134 -17.94 -16.00 16.66
C ARG A 134 -17.18 -16.46 15.43
N LYS A 135 -15.84 -16.44 15.46
CA LYS A 135 -14.99 -16.83 14.32
C LYS A 135 -15.32 -18.25 13.86
N ARG A 136 -15.47 -19.18 14.81
CA ARG A 136 -15.82 -20.58 14.52
C ARG A 136 -17.20 -20.73 13.88
N VAL A 137 -18.19 -19.99 14.36
CA VAL A 137 -19.55 -20.03 13.82
C VAL A 137 -19.58 -19.41 12.42
N GLU A 138 -18.90 -18.27 12.22
CA GLU A 138 -18.77 -17.61 10.91
C GLU A 138 -18.09 -18.53 9.89
N ASP A 139 -16.95 -19.13 10.23
CA ASP A 139 -16.25 -20.08 9.36
C ASP A 139 -17.14 -21.26 8.94
N GLN A 140 -17.90 -21.82 9.88
CA GLN A 140 -18.85 -22.89 9.60
C GLN A 140 -20.02 -22.43 8.73
N LEU A 141 -20.52 -21.21 8.92
CA LEU A 141 -21.59 -20.64 8.10
C LEU A 141 -21.13 -20.38 6.67
N TYR A 142 -19.92 -19.84 6.48
CA TYR A 142 -19.32 -19.71 5.15
C TYR A 142 -19.10 -21.06 4.47
N PHE A 143 -18.62 -22.06 5.21
CA PHE A 143 -18.48 -23.42 4.70
C PHE A 143 -19.83 -24.02 4.27
N LEU A 144 -20.89 -23.85 5.07
CA LEU A 144 -22.23 -24.30 4.73
C LEU A 144 -22.82 -23.56 3.53
N ALA A 145 -22.46 -22.29 3.32
CA ALA A 145 -22.89 -21.52 2.16
C ALA A 145 -22.19 -22.02 0.88
N GLN A 146 -20.91 -22.37 0.95
CA GLN A 146 -20.21 -23.05 -0.16
C GLN A 146 -20.87 -24.38 -0.53
N GLN A 147 -21.47 -25.08 0.44
CA GLN A 147 -22.24 -26.31 0.21
C GLN A 147 -23.69 -26.07 -0.22
N ASP A 148 -24.09 -24.82 -0.46
CA ASP A 148 -25.45 -24.42 -0.83
C ASP A 148 -26.52 -24.85 0.19
N ARG A 149 -26.14 -24.96 1.48
CA ARG A 149 -27.03 -25.38 2.58
C ARG A 149 -27.60 -24.21 3.35
N VAL A 150 -26.93 -23.06 3.32
CA VAL A 150 -27.36 -21.81 3.94
C VAL A 150 -27.14 -20.66 2.96
N GLU A 151 -27.87 -19.58 3.16
CA GLU A 151 -27.77 -18.36 2.37
C GLU A 151 -27.63 -17.15 3.33
N PHE A 152 -26.88 -16.14 2.89
CA PHE A 152 -26.63 -14.93 3.65
C PHE A 152 -27.26 -13.73 2.95
N GLU A 153 -28.01 -12.94 3.70
CA GLU A 153 -28.57 -11.69 3.22
C GLU A 153 -28.17 -10.53 4.15
N ARG A 154 -27.56 -9.49 3.55
CA ARG A 154 -27.10 -8.32 4.29
C ARG A 154 -28.31 -7.61 4.94
N GLY A 155 -28.31 -7.53 6.27
CA GLY A 155 -29.39 -6.95 7.07
C GLY A 155 -30.38 -7.97 7.64
N HIS A 156 -30.41 -9.20 7.11
CA HIS A 156 -31.28 -10.28 7.60
C HIS A 156 -30.48 -11.44 8.24
N GLY A 157 -29.20 -11.58 7.91
CA GLY A 157 -28.31 -12.59 8.48
C GLY A 157 -28.32 -13.89 7.69
N TRP A 158 -28.17 -15.01 8.39
CA TRP A 158 -28.03 -16.34 7.81
C TRP A 158 -29.35 -17.12 7.92
N LYS A 159 -29.77 -17.77 6.84
CA LYS A 159 -30.90 -18.71 6.86
C LYS A 159 -30.53 -20.05 6.22
N LEU A 160 -31.15 -21.12 6.70
CA LEU A 160 -31.06 -22.44 6.07
C LEU A 160 -31.77 -22.39 4.71
N LYS A 161 -31.11 -22.91 3.68
CA LYS A 161 -31.73 -23.09 2.38
C LYS A 161 -32.69 -24.27 2.49
N ASN A 162 -33.98 -24.04 2.27
CA ASN A 162 -34.95 -25.13 2.26
C ASN A 162 -34.55 -26.12 1.16
N LYS A 163 -34.30 -27.37 1.53
CA LYS A 163 -34.27 -28.47 0.56
C LYS A 163 -35.70 -28.60 0.04
N GLY A 164 -36.00 -27.94 -1.06
CA GLY A 164 -37.25 -28.14 -1.78
C GLY A 164 -37.38 -29.61 -2.14
N ASP A 165 -38.50 -30.19 -1.71
CA ASP A 165 -38.99 -31.51 -2.04
C ASP A 165 -38.89 -31.80 -3.55
N TRP A 166 -38.30 -32.93 -3.91
CA TRP A 166 -38.55 -33.64 -5.16
C TRP A 166 -39.24 -34.96 -4.84
#